data_AF-A0A523GBP1-F1
#
_entry.id   AF-A0A523GBP1-F1
#
_cell.length_a   1.000
_cell.length_b   1.000
_cell.length_c   1.000
_cell.angle_alpha   90.00
_cell.angle_beta   90.00
_cell.angle_gamma   90.00
#
_symmetry.space_group_name_H-M   'P 1'
#
loop_
_entity.id
_entity.type
_entity.pdbx_description
1 polymer ?
#
loop_
_entity_poly.entity_id
_entity_poly.type
_entity_poly.pdbx_seq_one_letter_code
_entity_poly.pdbx_strand_id
1 'polypeptide(L)'
;MAQVIHGLTALRNNTDWQQRIKGNVGYLCNSASVDCDLTHGITLLKKIFNSRFKKVFSPQHGLFAEEQDNMLESPHFEHPYFTLKVYSLYSETRAPKLEWLEDLDHLIVDLQDVGTRVYTYIYSLALTMAECKKAGVEVVVLDRPNPVGGKAVEGNVLDMKFSSFVGMYKLPMRHGLTIGEFALMANKYFSIGCKLTVIPLKNWKRSMSFIHTELPWVLPSPNLPNPETAFIYPGSVLFEGTNLSEGRGTVKSLEVIGHPEIEPFSLAPELQAKANDAGLKGFTLRPITFLPTFQKYKKINCGGFQIHVTDFVQFKPWHTGQLLMRELYHYLGQSFEWNPPPYEYEYDKLPIDILNGTDKIRKWIEKNGSINELINIENQGMDDYMGKRESVLLYT
;
A
#
# COMPACT_ATOMS: atom_id res chain seq x y z
N MET A 1 -9.89 15.77 18.73
CA MET A 1 -10.15 16.56 17.49
C MET A 1 -11.48 16.09 16.93
N ALA A 2 -12.09 16.74 15.93
CA ALA A 2 -13.26 16.13 15.30
C ALA A 2 -12.81 14.90 14.49
N GLN A 3 -13.56 13.79 14.58
CA GLN A 3 -13.32 12.59 13.78
C GLN A 3 -13.24 12.94 12.28
N VAL A 4 -12.34 12.26 11.57
CA VAL A 4 -12.20 12.42 10.12
C VAL A 4 -13.42 11.85 9.41
N ILE A 5 -13.93 12.56 8.41
CA ILE A 5 -15.00 12.05 7.54
C ILE A 5 -14.40 11.67 6.20
N HIS A 6 -14.36 10.38 5.90
CA HIS A 6 -13.86 9.87 4.62
C HIS A 6 -14.93 9.90 3.51
N GLY A 7 -14.52 9.67 2.26
CA GLY A 7 -15.35 9.87 1.06
C GLY A 7 -16.66 9.08 1.07
N LEU A 8 -16.66 7.83 1.53
CA LEU A 8 -17.87 7.01 1.66
C LEU A 8 -18.88 7.59 2.65
N THR A 9 -18.44 8.03 3.83
CA THR A 9 -19.32 8.70 4.80
C THR A 9 -19.79 10.06 4.28
N ALA A 10 -18.94 10.79 3.55
CA ALA A 10 -19.33 12.04 2.90
C ALA A 10 -20.41 11.83 1.83
N LEU A 11 -20.30 10.77 1.01
CA LEU A 11 -21.31 10.40 0.02
C LEU A 11 -22.62 9.97 0.70
N ARG A 12 -22.54 9.16 1.76
CA ARG A 12 -23.70 8.71 2.55
C ARG A 12 -24.51 9.89 3.10
N ASN A 13 -23.82 10.90 3.63
CA ASN A 13 -24.45 12.00 4.36
C ASN A 13 -24.84 13.19 3.47
N ASN A 14 -24.53 13.18 2.17
CA ASN A 14 -24.71 14.33 1.29
C ASN A 14 -25.53 13.97 0.04
N THR A 15 -26.76 14.46 -0.02
CA THR A 15 -27.68 14.24 -1.15
C THR A 15 -27.21 14.87 -2.44
N ASP A 16 -26.46 15.97 -2.40
CA ASP A 16 -25.96 16.63 -3.62
C ASP A 16 -24.93 15.75 -4.33
N TRP A 17 -24.04 15.08 -3.58
CA TRP A 17 -23.13 14.08 -4.14
C TRP A 17 -23.89 12.92 -4.79
N GLN A 18 -24.93 12.41 -4.13
CA GLN A 18 -25.75 11.32 -4.65
C GLN A 18 -26.50 11.72 -5.94
N GLN A 19 -26.98 12.96 -6.03
CA GLN A 19 -27.70 13.48 -7.20
C GLN A 19 -26.78 13.79 -8.39
N ARG A 20 -25.50 14.08 -8.15
CA ARG A 20 -24.49 14.29 -9.20
C ARG A 20 -24.11 12.97 -9.90
N ILE A 21 -24.18 11.85 -9.20
CA ILE A 21 -23.88 10.52 -9.73
C ILE A 21 -25.16 9.93 -10.35
N LYS A 22 -25.33 10.15 -11.66
CA LYS A 22 -26.53 9.78 -12.42
C LYS A 22 -26.35 8.45 -13.14
N GLY A 23 -27.45 7.80 -13.55
CA GLY A 23 -27.34 6.55 -14.30
C GLY A 23 -26.76 5.39 -13.50
N ASN A 24 -26.24 4.39 -14.18
CA ASN A 24 -25.78 3.13 -13.61
C ASN A 24 -24.38 3.25 -13.02
N VAL A 25 -24.17 2.58 -11.88
CA VAL A 25 -22.92 2.66 -11.12
C VAL A 25 -22.30 1.29 -10.91
N GLY A 26 -20.98 1.21 -11.10
CA GLY A 26 -20.13 0.15 -10.60
C GLY A 26 -19.41 0.59 -9.33
N TYR A 27 -18.83 -0.36 -8.59
CA TYR A 27 -18.07 -0.08 -7.38
C TYR A 27 -16.80 -0.92 -7.27
N LEU A 28 -15.64 -0.27 -7.24
CA LEU A 28 -14.35 -0.89 -6.93
C LEU A 28 -14.06 -0.69 -5.44
N CYS A 29 -14.03 -1.79 -4.69
CA CYS A 29 -13.88 -1.79 -3.23
C CYS A 29 -13.09 -3.00 -2.72
N ASN A 30 -12.65 -2.91 -1.46
CA ASN A 30 -12.01 -3.99 -0.72
C ASN A 30 -12.67 -4.14 0.66
N SER A 31 -12.21 -5.11 1.46
CA SER A 31 -12.74 -5.39 2.80
C SER A 31 -12.82 -4.14 3.69
N ALA A 32 -11.84 -3.23 3.56
CA ALA A 32 -11.73 -2.01 4.34
C ALA A 32 -12.59 -0.83 3.82
N SER A 33 -13.40 -1.05 2.78
CA SER A 33 -14.33 -0.07 2.22
C SER A 33 -15.59 0.08 3.09
N VAL A 34 -15.40 0.40 4.37
CA VAL A 34 -16.46 0.59 5.36
C VAL A 34 -16.64 2.06 5.71
N ASP A 35 -17.80 2.41 6.27
CA ASP A 35 -18.05 3.69 6.92
C ASP A 35 -17.66 3.70 8.41
N CYS A 36 -17.91 4.85 9.07
CA CYS A 36 -17.61 5.01 10.50
C CYS A 36 -18.37 4.04 11.40
N ASP A 37 -19.47 3.46 10.91
CA ASP A 37 -20.32 2.51 11.62
C ASP A 37 -19.99 1.06 11.22
N LEU A 38 -18.84 0.83 10.55
CA LEU A 38 -18.41 -0.46 10.01
C LEU A 38 -19.37 -1.06 8.97
N THR A 39 -20.24 -0.25 8.37
CA THR A 39 -21.10 -0.71 7.29
C THR A 39 -20.32 -0.74 5.99
N HIS A 40 -20.22 -1.91 5.37
CA HIS A 40 -19.54 -2.06 4.09
C HIS A 40 -20.21 -1.25 2.97
N GLY A 41 -19.38 -0.64 2.11
CA GLY A 41 -19.84 0.27 1.08
C GLY A 41 -20.83 -0.35 0.09
N ILE A 42 -20.73 -1.65 -0.20
CA ILE A 42 -21.74 -2.36 -1.03
C ILE A 42 -23.15 -2.20 -0.45
N THR A 43 -23.31 -2.34 0.87
CA THR A 43 -24.61 -2.15 1.55
C THR A 43 -25.10 -0.71 1.39
N LEU A 44 -24.21 0.27 1.57
CA LEU A 44 -24.56 1.68 1.46
C LEU A 44 -24.92 2.08 0.03
N LEU A 45 -24.10 1.67 -0.95
CA LEU A 45 -24.33 1.97 -2.36
C LEU A 45 -25.61 1.28 -2.88
N LYS A 46 -25.92 0.06 -2.42
CA LYS A 46 -27.21 -0.57 -2.73
C LYS A 46 -28.38 0.25 -2.20
N LYS A 47 -28.27 0.83 -1.00
CA LYS A 47 -29.30 1.70 -0.43
C LYS A 47 -29.44 3.03 -1.20
N ILE A 48 -28.32 3.65 -1.57
CA ILE A 48 -28.28 4.96 -2.23
C ILE A 48 -28.73 4.87 -3.69
N PHE A 49 -28.21 3.89 -4.44
CA PHE A 49 -28.37 3.80 -5.89
C PHE A 49 -29.41 2.75 -6.32
N ASN A 50 -29.84 1.86 -5.41
CA ASN A 50 -30.85 0.84 -5.63
C ASN A 50 -30.60 0.03 -6.92
N SER A 51 -31.54 0.03 -7.86
CA SER A 51 -31.45 -0.70 -9.13
C SER A 51 -30.36 -0.18 -10.06
N ARG A 52 -29.80 1.01 -9.82
CA ARG A 52 -28.68 1.57 -10.58
C ARG A 52 -27.33 0.99 -10.17
N PHE A 53 -27.22 0.34 -9.02
CA PHE A 53 -25.99 -0.33 -8.62
C PHE A 53 -25.89 -1.70 -9.28
N LYS A 54 -24.96 -1.84 -10.24
CA LYS A 54 -24.96 -2.97 -11.18
C LYS A 54 -23.86 -4.00 -10.93
N LYS A 55 -22.65 -3.55 -10.61
CA LYS A 55 -21.42 -4.37 -10.67
C LYS A 55 -20.46 -3.99 -9.57
N VAL A 56 -19.75 -4.98 -9.03
CA VAL A 56 -18.67 -4.79 -8.06
C VAL A 56 -17.36 -5.26 -8.68
N PHE A 57 -16.27 -4.60 -8.34
CA PHE A 57 -14.91 -4.94 -8.73
C PHE A 57 -14.07 -5.08 -7.46
N SER A 58 -13.20 -6.08 -7.40
CA SER A 58 -12.29 -6.30 -6.27
C SER A 58 -10.83 -6.23 -6.72
N PRO A 59 -9.92 -5.65 -5.93
CA PRO A 59 -8.49 -5.61 -6.24
C PRO A 59 -7.80 -6.93 -5.81
N GLN A 60 -6.48 -6.88 -5.63
CA GLN A 60 -5.68 -7.92 -4.97
C GLN A 60 -6.28 -8.31 -3.60
N HIS A 61 -6.10 -9.57 -3.20
CA HIS A 61 -6.63 -10.20 -1.97
C HIS A 61 -8.12 -10.56 -1.94
N GLY A 62 -8.84 -10.38 -3.05
CA GLY A 62 -10.28 -10.67 -3.12
C GLY A 62 -11.13 -9.55 -2.51
N LEU A 63 -12.45 -9.77 -2.46
CA LEU A 63 -13.38 -8.69 -2.07
C LEU A 63 -13.32 -8.39 -0.57
N PHE A 64 -13.14 -9.40 0.27
CA PHE A 64 -13.17 -9.32 1.73
C PHE A 64 -11.82 -9.67 2.38
N ALA A 65 -10.72 -9.63 1.62
CA ALA A 65 -9.38 -9.99 2.06
C ALA A 65 -9.27 -11.46 2.49
N GLU A 66 -9.91 -12.36 1.75
CA GLU A 66 -9.89 -13.80 2.00
C GLU A 66 -8.57 -14.47 1.57
N GLU A 67 -7.87 -13.93 0.56
CA GLU A 67 -6.63 -14.51 0.04
C GLU A 67 -5.42 -14.06 0.86
N GLN A 68 -4.92 -14.98 1.70
CA GLN A 68 -3.85 -14.75 2.70
C GLN A 68 -2.50 -14.41 2.10
N ASP A 69 -2.18 -14.98 0.94
CA ASP A 69 -0.86 -14.87 0.33
C ASP A 69 -0.85 -13.85 -0.80
N ASN A 70 0.30 -13.19 -0.97
CA ASN A 70 0.50 -12.34 -2.14
C ASN A 70 0.58 -13.26 -3.39
N MET A 71 0.23 -12.76 -4.56
CA MET A 71 0.22 -13.51 -5.84
C MET A 71 -0.79 -14.66 -5.97
N LEU A 72 -1.72 -14.85 -5.02
CA LEU A 72 -2.89 -15.71 -5.25
C LEU A 72 -3.97 -14.95 -6.01
N GLU A 73 -4.38 -15.50 -7.15
CA GLU A 73 -5.48 -14.96 -7.95
C GLU A 73 -6.83 -15.24 -7.28
N SER A 74 -7.75 -14.28 -7.36
CA SER A 74 -9.11 -14.42 -6.84
C SER A 74 -10.12 -14.50 -7.99
N PRO A 75 -11.09 -15.45 -7.99
CA PRO A 75 -12.00 -15.65 -9.12
C PRO A 75 -13.12 -14.62 -9.16
N HIS A 76 -13.79 -14.52 -10.32
CA HIS A 76 -15.09 -13.87 -10.44
C HIS A 76 -16.19 -14.67 -9.72
N PHE A 77 -17.19 -14.00 -9.16
CA PHE A 77 -18.35 -14.67 -8.55
C PHE A 77 -19.59 -13.79 -8.52
N GLU A 78 -20.74 -14.36 -8.20
CA GLU A 78 -21.94 -13.62 -7.85
C GLU A 78 -22.10 -13.58 -6.33
N HIS A 79 -22.21 -12.39 -5.75
CA HIS A 79 -22.32 -12.26 -4.31
C HIS A 79 -23.66 -12.82 -3.82
N PRO A 80 -23.68 -13.81 -2.91
CA PRO A 80 -24.90 -14.55 -2.57
C PRO A 80 -26.00 -13.69 -1.94
N TYR A 81 -25.62 -12.73 -1.10
CA TYR A 81 -26.58 -11.81 -0.48
C TYR A 81 -26.99 -10.64 -1.41
N PHE A 82 -26.03 -9.93 -2.00
CA PHE A 82 -26.34 -8.73 -2.80
C PHE A 82 -26.83 -9.03 -4.22
N THR A 83 -26.69 -10.28 -4.70
CA THR A 83 -27.01 -10.72 -6.08
C THR A 83 -26.39 -9.80 -7.14
N LEU A 84 -25.10 -9.48 -6.92
CA LEU A 84 -24.28 -8.63 -7.79
C LEU A 84 -23.11 -9.44 -8.31
N LYS A 85 -22.79 -9.27 -9.60
CA LYS A 85 -21.55 -9.79 -10.18
C LYS A 85 -20.34 -9.05 -9.57
N VAL A 86 -19.35 -9.82 -9.15
CA VAL A 86 -18.06 -9.35 -8.63
C VAL A 86 -16.97 -9.74 -9.62
N TYR A 87 -16.29 -8.75 -10.18
CA TYR A 87 -15.17 -8.93 -11.10
C TYR A 87 -13.84 -8.72 -10.37
N SER A 88 -13.03 -9.76 -10.24
CA SER A 88 -11.66 -9.64 -9.77
C SER A 88 -10.76 -8.92 -10.78
N LEU A 89 -10.08 -7.88 -10.31
CA LEU A 89 -9.00 -7.18 -11.00
C LEU A 89 -7.63 -7.75 -10.60
N TYR A 90 -7.60 -8.98 -10.11
CA TYR A 90 -6.38 -9.70 -9.76
C TYR A 90 -6.48 -11.19 -10.16
N SER A 91 -7.21 -11.46 -11.25
CA SER A 91 -7.39 -12.76 -11.91
C SER A 91 -6.63 -12.76 -13.24
N GLU A 92 -7.30 -12.95 -14.38
CA GLU A 92 -6.68 -12.90 -15.71
C GLU A 92 -6.29 -11.46 -16.15
N THR A 93 -6.73 -10.45 -15.42
CA THR A 93 -6.49 -9.03 -15.72
C THR A 93 -6.25 -8.23 -14.46
N ARG A 94 -5.47 -7.14 -14.58
CA ARG A 94 -5.23 -6.16 -13.51
C ARG A 94 -6.07 -4.87 -13.67
N ALA A 95 -6.91 -4.85 -14.71
CA ALA A 95 -7.79 -3.73 -15.07
C ALA A 95 -9.16 -4.28 -15.51
N PRO A 96 -10.26 -3.52 -15.34
CA PRO A 96 -11.56 -3.97 -15.81
C PRO A 96 -11.57 -4.06 -17.34
N LYS A 97 -12.11 -5.16 -17.90
CA LYS A 97 -12.34 -5.27 -19.34
C LYS A 97 -13.44 -4.28 -19.77
N LEU A 98 -13.37 -3.78 -21.01
CA LEU A 98 -14.37 -2.85 -21.54
C LEU A 98 -15.80 -3.43 -21.47
N GLU A 99 -15.96 -4.72 -21.75
CA GLU A 99 -17.23 -5.44 -21.63
C GLU A 99 -17.80 -5.43 -20.18
N TRP A 100 -16.95 -5.37 -19.16
CA TRP A 100 -17.39 -5.26 -17.77
C TRP A 100 -17.85 -3.85 -17.43
N LEU A 101 -17.35 -2.85 -18.15
CA LEU A 101 -17.72 -1.43 -18.01
C LEU A 101 -18.96 -1.05 -18.80
N GLU A 102 -19.44 -1.91 -19.71
CA GLU A 102 -20.70 -1.69 -20.44
C GLU A 102 -21.86 -1.41 -19.49
N ASP A 103 -22.77 -0.54 -19.93
CA ASP A 103 -23.93 -0.06 -19.18
C ASP A 103 -23.60 0.68 -17.86
N LEU A 104 -22.36 1.07 -17.61
CA LEU A 104 -22.00 1.95 -16.49
C LEU A 104 -21.83 3.39 -16.95
N ASP A 105 -22.40 4.32 -16.19
CA ASP A 105 -22.17 5.76 -16.36
C ASP A 105 -21.05 6.23 -15.43
N HIS A 106 -20.98 5.64 -14.22
CA HIS A 106 -19.94 5.92 -13.24
C HIS A 106 -19.33 4.64 -12.66
N LEU A 107 -18.04 4.70 -12.37
CA LEU A 107 -17.36 3.72 -11.52
C LEU A 107 -16.87 4.42 -10.25
N ILE A 108 -17.48 4.07 -9.13
CA ILE A 108 -17.10 4.58 -7.82
C ILE A 108 -15.92 3.75 -7.32
N VAL A 109 -14.82 4.40 -6.92
CA VAL A 109 -13.64 3.74 -6.36
C VAL A 109 -13.49 4.14 -4.89
N ASP A 110 -13.44 3.15 -4.01
CA ASP A 110 -13.30 3.34 -2.58
C ASP A 110 -12.38 2.27 -2.02
N LEU A 111 -11.08 2.56 -1.94
CA LEU A 111 -10.08 1.60 -1.50
C LEU A 111 -9.28 2.21 -0.35
N GLN A 112 -9.22 1.53 0.78
CA GLN A 112 -8.27 1.89 1.83
C GLN A 112 -6.88 1.40 1.39
N ASP A 113 -6.09 2.31 0.84
CA ASP A 113 -4.68 2.11 0.52
C ASP A 113 -3.80 2.31 1.77
N VAL A 114 -2.50 2.01 1.68
CA VAL A 114 -1.54 2.13 2.79
C VAL A 114 -0.43 3.16 2.59
N GLY A 115 -0.50 3.98 1.55
CA GLY A 115 0.41 5.11 1.36
C GLY A 115 1.83 4.72 0.96
N THR A 116 1.98 3.52 0.39
CA THR A 116 3.26 2.89 0.06
C THR A 116 3.25 2.47 -1.40
N ARG A 117 4.29 2.84 -2.16
CA ARG A 117 4.38 2.62 -3.61
C ARG A 117 4.09 1.18 -4.03
N VAL A 118 4.61 0.20 -3.29
CA VAL A 118 4.49 -1.22 -3.66
C VAL A 118 3.14 -1.85 -3.30
N TYR A 119 2.24 -1.11 -2.65
CA TYR A 119 0.89 -1.57 -2.40
C TYR A 119 0.00 -1.30 -3.62
N THR A 120 -0.61 -2.34 -4.17
CA THR A 120 -1.09 -2.34 -5.57
C THR A 120 -2.45 -1.67 -5.80
N TYR A 121 -3.12 -1.18 -4.75
CA TYR A 121 -4.46 -0.58 -4.89
C TYR A 121 -4.45 0.74 -5.65
N ILE A 122 -3.43 1.59 -5.46
CA ILE A 122 -3.25 2.79 -6.30
C ILE A 122 -3.08 2.44 -7.78
N TYR A 123 -2.44 1.32 -8.11
CA TYR A 123 -2.28 0.86 -9.50
C TYR A 123 -3.55 0.26 -10.07
N SER A 124 -4.32 -0.48 -9.25
CA SER A 124 -5.67 -0.93 -9.60
C SER A 124 -6.57 0.25 -9.96
N LEU A 125 -6.51 1.35 -9.19
CA LEU A 125 -7.18 2.61 -9.50
C LEU A 125 -6.69 3.22 -10.82
N ALA A 126 -5.37 3.37 -11.02
CA ALA A 126 -4.84 4.01 -12.22
C ALA A 126 -5.20 3.25 -13.51
N LEU A 127 -5.07 1.91 -13.48
CA LEU A 127 -5.47 1.04 -14.57
C LEU A 127 -6.98 1.13 -14.83
N THR A 128 -7.79 1.11 -13.77
CA THR A 128 -9.24 1.31 -13.86
C THR A 128 -9.60 2.65 -14.49
N MET A 129 -8.93 3.74 -14.11
CA MET A 129 -9.16 5.06 -14.71
C MET A 129 -8.82 5.08 -16.21
N ALA A 130 -7.76 4.39 -16.62
CA ALA A 130 -7.40 4.28 -18.02
C ALA A 130 -8.45 3.53 -18.85
N GLU A 131 -9.01 2.43 -18.33
CA GLU A 131 -10.09 1.69 -19.01
C GLU A 131 -11.42 2.44 -18.99
N CYS A 132 -11.78 3.10 -17.89
CA CYS A 132 -12.97 3.95 -17.81
C CYS A 132 -12.94 5.09 -18.83
N LYS A 133 -11.76 5.70 -19.08
CA LYS A 133 -11.61 6.68 -20.15
C LYS A 133 -12.00 6.12 -21.52
N LYS A 134 -11.52 4.91 -21.85
CA LYS A 134 -11.83 4.26 -23.14
C LYS A 134 -13.32 3.94 -23.26
N ALA A 135 -13.95 3.55 -22.15
CA ALA A 135 -15.37 3.21 -22.10
C ALA A 135 -16.30 4.43 -21.94
N GLY A 136 -15.77 5.65 -21.76
CA GLY A 136 -16.58 6.84 -21.50
C GLY A 136 -17.25 6.88 -20.12
N VAL A 137 -16.79 6.05 -19.18
CA VAL A 137 -17.29 5.96 -17.80
C VAL A 137 -16.60 7.00 -16.93
N GLU A 138 -17.36 7.75 -16.14
CA GLU A 138 -16.78 8.68 -15.17
C GLU A 138 -16.27 7.95 -13.93
N VAL A 139 -15.05 8.28 -13.49
CA VAL A 139 -14.50 7.74 -12.24
C VAL A 139 -14.81 8.68 -11.09
N VAL A 140 -15.37 8.13 -10.00
CA VAL A 140 -15.64 8.87 -8.76
C VAL A 140 -14.83 8.25 -7.62
N VAL A 141 -13.76 8.91 -7.19
CA VAL A 141 -12.92 8.44 -6.08
C VAL A 141 -13.49 8.94 -4.75
N LEU A 142 -13.82 8.01 -3.87
CA LEU A 142 -14.14 8.27 -2.47
C LEU A 142 -12.82 8.32 -1.71
N ASP A 143 -12.33 9.52 -1.41
CA ASP A 143 -10.99 9.64 -0.85
C ASP A 143 -10.90 9.05 0.57
N ARG A 144 -9.73 8.53 0.92
CA ARG A 144 -9.43 7.89 2.21
C ARG A 144 -8.14 8.42 2.82
N PRO A 145 -8.04 8.50 4.16
CA PRO A 145 -6.81 8.90 4.82
C PRO A 145 -5.63 8.02 4.39
N ASN A 146 -4.49 8.64 4.09
CA ASN A 146 -3.24 7.92 3.99
C ASN A 146 -2.81 7.50 5.42
N PRO A 147 -2.70 6.19 5.72
CA PRO A 147 -2.48 5.74 7.09
C PRO A 147 -1.08 6.07 7.60
N VAL A 148 -0.12 6.25 6.70
CA VAL A 148 1.24 6.71 7.02
C VAL A 148 1.38 8.23 6.93
N GLY A 149 0.26 8.96 6.90
CA GLY A 149 0.20 10.40 6.91
C GLY A 149 0.52 11.05 5.56
N GLY A 150 0.27 12.35 5.50
CA GLY A 150 0.43 13.15 4.28
C GLY A 150 1.66 14.04 4.25
N LYS A 151 2.39 14.24 5.37
CA LYS A 151 3.53 15.18 5.42
C LYS A 151 4.85 14.56 4.97
N ALA A 152 5.22 13.44 5.57
CA ALA A 152 6.49 12.79 5.28
C ALA A 152 6.44 12.11 3.90
N VAL A 153 7.53 12.30 3.16
CA VAL A 153 7.84 11.63 1.90
C VAL A 153 9.20 10.97 2.10
N GLU A 154 9.34 9.72 1.69
CA GLU A 154 10.51 8.91 2.02
C GLU A 154 10.78 7.83 0.97
N GLY A 155 12.06 7.55 0.72
CA GLY A 155 12.55 6.54 -0.20
C GLY A 155 12.75 7.05 -1.62
N ASN A 156 13.59 6.34 -2.38
CA ASN A 156 13.95 6.75 -3.73
C ASN A 156 12.74 6.76 -4.67
N VAL A 157 12.71 7.73 -5.58
CA VAL A 157 11.77 7.72 -6.70
C VAL A 157 12.07 6.52 -7.60
N LEU A 158 11.02 5.86 -8.08
CA LEU A 158 11.13 4.73 -9.01
C LEU A 158 11.89 5.13 -10.28
N ASP A 159 12.95 4.39 -10.61
CA ASP A 159 13.52 4.39 -11.96
C ASP A 159 12.62 3.52 -12.85
N MET A 160 12.10 4.11 -13.93
CA MET A 160 11.15 3.46 -14.83
C MET A 160 11.70 2.19 -15.51
N LYS A 161 13.02 1.96 -15.49
CA LYS A 161 13.63 0.68 -15.89
C LYS A 161 13.20 -0.50 -15.02
N PHE A 162 12.81 -0.22 -13.78
CA PHE A 162 12.32 -1.20 -12.79
C PHE A 162 10.80 -1.14 -12.63
N SER A 163 10.09 -0.52 -13.58
CA SER A 163 8.64 -0.44 -13.52
C SER A 163 8.01 -1.83 -13.64
N SER A 164 7.02 -2.10 -12.79
CA SER A 164 6.28 -3.36 -12.69
C SER A 164 4.89 -3.11 -12.08
N PHE A 165 4.12 -4.17 -11.81
CA PHE A 165 2.81 -4.02 -11.16
C PHE A 165 2.89 -3.46 -9.72
N VAL A 166 4.00 -3.67 -9.01
CA VAL A 166 4.26 -3.07 -7.68
C VAL A 166 4.97 -1.71 -7.78
N GLY A 167 5.06 -1.13 -8.96
CA GLY A 167 5.81 0.09 -9.21
C GLY A 167 5.57 0.63 -10.62
N MET A 168 4.41 1.24 -10.89
CA MET A 168 4.08 1.68 -12.25
C MET A 168 4.53 3.10 -12.58
N TYR A 169 4.74 3.94 -11.57
CA TYR A 169 4.95 5.38 -11.76
C TYR A 169 6.07 5.92 -10.88
N LYS A 170 6.65 7.06 -11.28
CA LYS A 170 7.70 7.79 -10.57
C LYS A 170 7.20 8.33 -9.22
N LEU A 171 7.10 7.43 -8.25
CA LEU A 171 6.75 7.70 -6.87
C LEU A 171 7.91 7.27 -5.96
N PRO A 172 8.15 7.97 -4.84
CA PRO A 172 8.98 7.47 -3.75
C PRO A 172 8.23 6.38 -2.98
N MET A 173 8.94 5.63 -2.13
CA MET A 173 8.35 4.48 -1.40
C MET A 173 7.17 4.92 -0.52
N ARG A 174 7.37 5.92 0.34
CA ARG A 174 6.31 6.60 1.08
C ARG A 174 5.98 7.89 0.33
N HIS A 175 4.90 7.84 -0.45
CA HIS A 175 4.56 8.93 -1.37
C HIS A 175 3.84 10.11 -0.68
N GLY A 176 3.18 9.87 0.46
CA GLY A 176 2.54 10.95 1.21
C GLY A 176 1.41 11.65 0.45
N LEU A 177 0.63 10.89 -0.32
CA LEU A 177 -0.59 11.30 -1.02
C LEU A 177 -1.77 10.47 -0.48
N THR A 178 -2.97 11.03 -0.42
CA THR A 178 -4.17 10.18 -0.32
C THR A 178 -4.45 9.49 -1.66
N ILE A 179 -5.39 8.54 -1.68
CA ILE A 179 -5.76 7.87 -2.93
C ILE A 179 -6.40 8.83 -3.94
N GLY A 180 -7.15 9.84 -3.46
CA GLY A 180 -7.69 10.92 -4.29
C GLY A 180 -6.61 11.85 -4.86
N GLU A 181 -5.62 12.25 -4.06
CA GLU A 181 -4.47 13.03 -4.53
C GLU A 181 -3.63 12.25 -5.54
N PHE A 182 -3.44 10.94 -5.32
CA PHE A 182 -2.82 10.06 -6.31
C PHE A 182 -3.64 9.98 -7.61
N ALA A 183 -4.97 9.87 -7.53
CA ALA A 183 -5.84 9.88 -8.71
C ALA A 183 -5.62 11.15 -9.55
N LEU A 184 -5.57 12.32 -8.89
CA LEU A 184 -5.30 13.60 -9.56
C LEU A 184 -3.91 13.63 -10.20
N MET A 185 -2.89 13.13 -9.50
CA MET A 185 -1.52 12.99 -10.05
C MET A 185 -1.50 12.11 -11.27
N ALA A 186 -2.11 10.92 -11.19
CA ALA A 186 -2.14 9.97 -12.29
C ALA A 186 -2.91 10.51 -13.49
N ASN A 187 -4.03 11.21 -13.24
CA ASN A 187 -4.80 11.84 -14.30
C ASN A 187 -4.05 12.94 -15.04
N LYS A 188 -3.25 13.73 -14.31
CA LYS A 188 -2.53 14.90 -14.84
C LYS A 188 -1.17 14.55 -15.45
N TYR A 189 -0.39 13.68 -14.80
CA TYR A 189 1.02 13.46 -15.12
C TYR A 189 1.32 12.10 -15.73
N PHE A 190 0.43 11.11 -15.60
CA PHE A 190 0.63 9.76 -16.14
C PHE A 190 -0.28 9.46 -17.33
N SER A 191 -0.69 10.52 -18.04
CA SER A 191 -1.40 10.46 -19.32
C SER A 191 -2.71 9.66 -19.32
N ILE A 192 -3.35 9.50 -18.16
CA ILE A 192 -4.66 8.86 -18.08
C ILE A 192 -5.70 9.78 -18.72
N GLY A 193 -6.02 10.94 -18.13
CA GLY A 193 -6.96 11.91 -18.69
C GLY A 193 -8.42 11.42 -18.77
N CYS A 194 -8.91 10.69 -17.77
CA CYS A 194 -10.31 10.30 -17.64
C CYS A 194 -11.16 11.44 -17.05
N LYS A 195 -12.48 11.35 -17.19
CA LYS A 195 -13.40 12.18 -16.41
C LYS A 195 -13.34 11.70 -14.96
N LEU A 196 -12.85 12.56 -14.08
CA LEU A 196 -12.54 12.22 -12.68
C LEU A 196 -13.22 13.21 -11.74
N THR A 197 -13.93 12.67 -10.76
CA THR A 197 -14.45 13.39 -9.60
C THR A 197 -13.84 12.79 -8.34
N VAL A 198 -13.34 13.62 -7.42
CA VAL A 198 -12.86 13.17 -6.10
C VAL A 198 -13.81 13.73 -5.03
N ILE A 199 -14.34 12.86 -4.18
CA ILE A 199 -15.10 13.26 -2.99
C ILE A 199 -14.09 13.37 -1.84
N PRO A 200 -13.76 14.58 -1.38
CA PRO A 200 -12.64 14.81 -0.48
C PRO A 200 -12.95 14.40 0.97
N LEU A 201 -11.88 14.17 1.74
CA LEU A 201 -11.93 14.03 3.19
C LEU A 201 -12.38 15.34 3.85
N LYS A 202 -13.00 15.23 5.03
CA LYS A 202 -13.17 16.36 5.95
C LYS A 202 -12.42 16.09 7.25
N ASN A 203 -11.91 17.16 7.87
CA ASN A 203 -11.14 17.17 9.12
C ASN A 203 -9.79 16.43 9.09
N TRP A 204 -9.47 15.70 8.02
CA TRP A 204 -8.13 15.13 7.85
C TRP A 204 -7.12 16.24 7.59
N LYS A 205 -5.96 16.13 8.24
CA LYS A 205 -4.80 17.02 8.04
C LYS A 205 -3.62 16.17 7.66
N ARG A 206 -2.68 16.71 6.88
CA ARG A 206 -1.51 15.94 6.43
C ARG A 206 -0.66 15.38 7.57
N SER A 207 -0.68 16.01 8.75
CA SER A 207 0.05 15.54 9.93
C SER A 207 -0.58 14.32 10.59
N MET A 208 -1.80 13.92 10.21
CA MET A 208 -2.48 12.76 10.79
C MET A 208 -2.05 11.48 10.08
N SER A 209 -1.44 10.55 10.81
CA SER A 209 -1.49 9.12 10.49
C SER A 209 -2.85 8.53 10.89
N PHE A 210 -3.13 7.28 10.50
CA PHE A 210 -4.46 6.67 10.71
C PHE A 210 -4.92 6.69 12.16
N ILE A 211 -4.01 6.47 13.12
CA ILE A 211 -4.30 6.45 14.55
C ILE A 211 -4.90 7.77 15.07
N HIS A 212 -4.69 8.88 14.35
CA HIS A 212 -5.22 10.20 14.70
C HIS A 212 -6.61 10.49 14.11
N THR A 213 -7.12 9.59 13.26
CA THR A 213 -8.36 9.83 12.50
C THR A 213 -9.63 9.49 13.28
N GLU A 214 -9.48 8.71 14.36
CA GLU A 214 -10.57 8.11 15.14
C GLU A 214 -11.50 7.20 14.30
N LEU A 215 -11.07 6.79 13.09
CA LEU A 215 -11.79 5.83 12.25
C LEU A 215 -11.46 4.40 12.66
N PRO A 216 -12.40 3.45 12.48
CA PRO A 216 -12.11 2.04 12.69
C PRO A 216 -11.13 1.54 11.62
N TRP A 217 -10.14 0.76 12.04
CA TRP A 217 -9.26 0.05 11.13
C TRP A 217 -9.88 -1.29 10.77
N VAL A 218 -10.20 -1.46 9.49
CA VAL A 218 -10.45 -2.77 8.89
C VAL A 218 -9.25 -3.09 8.01
N LEU A 219 -8.70 -4.29 8.16
CA LEU A 219 -7.48 -4.68 7.47
C LEU A 219 -7.67 -4.64 5.94
N PRO A 220 -6.87 -3.85 5.20
CA PRO A 220 -7.01 -3.75 3.75
C PRO A 220 -6.46 -5.00 3.03
N SER A 221 -5.57 -5.75 3.69
CA SER A 221 -5.07 -7.07 3.29
C SER A 221 -4.81 -7.93 4.55
N PRO A 222 -4.74 -9.27 4.43
CA PRO A 222 -4.68 -10.18 5.58
C PRO A 222 -3.52 -9.95 6.55
N ASN A 223 -2.37 -9.54 6.01
CA ASN A 223 -1.14 -9.35 6.77
C ASN A 223 -0.92 -7.90 7.23
N LEU A 224 -1.91 -7.00 7.03
CA LEU A 224 -1.92 -5.63 7.56
C LEU A 224 -3.01 -5.45 8.63
N PRO A 225 -2.92 -6.17 9.78
CA PRO A 225 -4.01 -6.28 10.75
C PRO A 225 -4.28 -4.99 11.52
N ASN A 226 -3.32 -4.06 11.59
CA ASN A 226 -3.46 -2.84 12.38
C ASN A 226 -2.77 -1.62 11.73
N PRO A 227 -3.12 -0.39 12.17
CA PRO A 227 -2.53 0.83 11.63
C PRO A 227 -1.01 0.97 11.80
N GLU A 228 -0.45 0.40 12.87
CA GLU A 228 1.00 0.46 13.12
C GLU A 228 1.75 -0.41 12.10
N THR A 229 1.20 -1.58 11.74
CA THR A 229 1.73 -2.40 10.65
C THR A 229 1.79 -1.61 9.34
N ALA A 230 0.73 -0.87 9.00
CA ALA A 230 0.73 -0.01 7.81
C ALA A 230 1.82 1.09 7.88
N PHE A 231 2.15 1.58 9.08
CA PHE A 231 3.21 2.55 9.30
C PHE A 231 4.63 1.99 9.14
N ILE A 232 4.84 0.73 9.52
CA ILE A 232 6.13 0.03 9.38
C ILE A 232 6.32 -0.51 7.95
N TYR A 233 5.22 -0.81 7.25
CA TYR A 233 5.18 -1.43 5.92
C TYR A 233 6.15 -0.86 4.88
N PRO A 234 6.35 0.47 4.73
CA PRO A 234 7.29 1.02 3.75
C PRO A 234 8.74 0.49 3.87
N GLY A 235 9.12 0.04 5.06
CA GLY A 235 10.41 -0.61 5.31
C GLY A 235 10.34 -2.13 5.38
N SER A 236 9.31 -2.69 6.04
CA SER A 236 9.25 -4.14 6.28
C SER A 236 8.86 -4.96 5.05
N VAL A 237 8.14 -4.38 4.09
CA VAL A 237 7.81 -5.08 2.82
C VAL A 237 9.05 -5.43 1.99
N LEU A 238 10.13 -4.66 2.13
CA LEU A 238 11.35 -4.86 1.35
C LEU A 238 11.98 -6.24 1.58
N PHE A 239 11.77 -6.83 2.77
CA PHE A 239 12.25 -8.15 3.13
C PHE A 239 11.57 -9.27 2.33
N GLU A 240 10.45 -9.00 1.64
CA GLU A 240 9.88 -9.93 0.65
C GLU A 240 10.87 -10.25 -0.49
N GLY A 241 11.81 -9.35 -0.77
CA GLY A 241 12.86 -9.56 -1.77
C GLY A 241 14.01 -10.46 -1.34
N THR A 242 13.96 -11.04 -0.14
CA THR A 242 15.05 -11.84 0.45
C THR A 242 14.52 -13.11 1.11
N ASN A 243 15.44 -13.99 1.52
CA ASN A 243 15.10 -15.15 2.33
C ASN A 243 14.77 -14.80 3.80
N LEU A 244 14.91 -13.55 4.25
CA LEU A 244 14.51 -13.14 5.61
C LEU A 244 12.98 -13.20 5.74
N SER A 245 12.48 -13.71 6.87
CA SER A 245 11.05 -13.69 7.18
C SER A 245 10.63 -12.32 7.68
N GLU A 246 9.70 -11.69 6.99
CA GLU A 246 8.97 -10.47 7.40
C GLU A 246 7.77 -10.75 8.32
N GLY A 247 7.73 -11.93 8.94
CA GLY A 247 6.79 -12.26 10.01
C GLY A 247 5.43 -12.77 9.52
N ARG A 248 5.23 -12.96 8.21
CA ARG A 248 4.07 -13.70 7.68
C ARG A 248 4.05 -15.09 8.31
N GLY A 249 2.85 -15.60 8.64
CA GLY A 249 2.72 -16.80 9.45
C GLY A 249 2.72 -16.57 10.95
N THR A 250 2.79 -15.32 11.41
CA THR A 250 2.67 -14.94 12.82
C THR A 250 1.47 -14.00 13.04
N VAL A 251 1.17 -13.66 14.30
CA VAL A 251 0.15 -12.65 14.63
C VAL A 251 0.66 -11.21 14.50
N LYS A 252 1.93 -11.02 14.10
CA LYS A 252 2.65 -9.75 13.97
C LYS A 252 3.34 -9.62 12.61
N SER A 253 2.69 -10.09 11.55
CA SER A 253 3.15 -9.94 10.17
C SER A 253 3.57 -8.50 9.88
N LEU A 254 4.69 -8.34 9.17
CA LEU A 254 5.25 -7.05 8.74
C LEU A 254 5.70 -6.11 9.87
N GLU A 255 5.60 -6.53 11.14
CA GLU A 255 6.21 -5.87 12.30
C GLU A 255 7.46 -6.61 12.80
N VAL A 256 7.65 -7.87 12.39
CA VAL A 256 8.74 -8.75 12.81
C VAL A 256 9.61 -9.13 11.62
N ILE A 257 10.92 -9.10 11.81
CA ILE A 257 11.91 -9.53 10.81
C ILE A 257 12.83 -10.56 11.46
N GLY A 258 13.13 -11.67 10.76
CA GLY A 258 14.02 -12.69 11.32
C GLY A 258 14.46 -13.80 10.36
N HIS A 259 15.32 -14.67 10.88
CA HIS A 259 15.95 -15.79 10.19
C HIS A 259 16.33 -16.89 11.21
N PRO A 260 16.37 -18.17 10.84
CA PRO A 260 16.78 -19.25 11.77
C PRO A 260 18.17 -19.06 12.39
N GLU A 261 19.08 -18.40 11.68
CA GLU A 261 20.47 -18.19 12.11
C GLU A 261 20.71 -16.86 12.85
N ILE A 262 19.67 -16.09 13.17
CA ILE A 262 19.82 -14.88 13.98
C ILE A 262 19.81 -15.25 15.46
N GLU A 263 20.84 -14.85 16.19
CA GLU A 263 20.79 -14.71 17.65
C GLU A 263 20.28 -13.28 17.98
N PRO A 264 19.05 -13.14 18.51
CA PRO A 264 18.42 -11.82 18.58
C PRO A 264 18.87 -10.97 19.77
N PHE A 265 19.28 -11.56 20.90
CA PHE A 265 19.48 -10.81 22.13
C PHE A 265 20.77 -9.99 22.14
N SER A 266 21.83 -10.46 21.50
CA SER A 266 23.05 -9.66 21.27
C SER A 266 22.91 -8.76 20.05
N LEU A 267 22.26 -9.24 18.97
CA LEU A 267 22.17 -8.48 17.73
C LEU A 267 21.23 -7.26 17.81
N ALA A 268 20.09 -7.35 18.49
CA ALA A 268 19.13 -6.24 18.52
C ALA A 268 19.71 -4.95 19.14
N PRO A 269 20.44 -4.98 20.27
CA PRO A 269 21.15 -3.81 20.79
C PRO A 269 22.20 -3.23 19.82
N GLU A 270 22.93 -4.09 19.10
CA GLU A 270 23.93 -3.65 18.10
C GLU A 270 23.27 -2.93 16.92
N LEU A 271 22.18 -3.50 16.38
CA LEU A 271 21.39 -2.87 15.33
C LEU A 271 20.77 -1.55 15.79
N GLN A 272 20.27 -1.48 17.02
CA GLN A 272 19.73 -0.26 17.60
C GLN A 272 20.81 0.82 17.73
N ALA A 273 22.03 0.47 18.16
CA ALA A 273 23.15 1.40 18.23
C ALA A 273 23.51 1.96 16.84
N LYS A 274 23.62 1.10 15.83
CA LYS A 274 23.87 1.50 14.43
C LYS A 274 22.77 2.41 13.89
N ALA A 275 21.51 2.16 14.23
CA ALA A 275 20.39 3.01 13.87
C ALA A 275 20.50 4.40 14.53
N ASN A 276 20.85 4.44 15.81
CA ASN A 276 21.07 5.70 16.54
C ASN A 276 22.25 6.49 15.93
N ASP A 277 23.35 5.83 15.57
CA ASP A 277 24.52 6.45 14.92
C ASP A 277 24.18 6.99 13.52
N ALA A 278 23.26 6.33 12.81
CA ALA A 278 22.69 6.80 11.55
C ALA A 278 21.66 7.93 11.72
N GLY A 279 21.37 8.33 12.96
CA GLY A 279 20.39 9.37 13.27
C GLY A 279 18.92 8.93 13.13
N LEU A 280 18.66 7.62 13.02
CA LEU A 280 17.31 7.07 12.96
C LEU A 280 16.74 6.95 14.37
N LYS A 281 15.52 7.48 14.56
CA LYS A 281 14.84 7.60 15.85
C LYS A 281 13.37 7.20 15.72
N GLY A 282 12.64 7.22 16.84
CA GLY A 282 11.20 6.97 16.87
C GLY A 282 10.80 5.50 16.78
N PHE A 283 11.75 4.58 16.96
CA PHE A 283 11.47 3.15 17.09
C PHE A 283 12.41 2.47 18.07
N THR A 284 11.99 1.30 18.55
CA THR A 284 12.82 0.38 19.34
C THR A 284 12.76 -1.02 18.73
N LEU A 285 13.91 -1.68 18.63
CA LEU A 285 13.99 -3.10 18.28
C LEU A 285 13.84 -3.95 19.54
N ARG A 286 12.80 -4.78 19.59
CA ARG A 286 12.62 -5.76 20.67
C ARG A 286 13.05 -7.15 20.17
N PRO A 287 14.07 -7.80 20.76
CA PRO A 287 14.46 -9.15 20.36
C PRO A 287 13.32 -10.15 20.58
N ILE A 288 13.20 -11.12 19.67
CA ILE A 288 12.16 -12.15 19.70
C ILE A 288 12.63 -13.43 18.99
N THR A 289 12.10 -14.57 19.42
CA THR A 289 12.07 -15.82 18.64
C THR A 289 10.62 -16.11 18.26
N PHE A 290 10.38 -16.49 17.00
CA PHE A 290 9.04 -16.75 16.50
C PHE A 290 9.02 -17.95 15.54
N LEU A 291 7.84 -18.56 15.39
CA LEU A 291 7.62 -19.74 14.57
C LEU A 291 6.55 -19.44 13.51
N PRO A 292 6.92 -19.18 12.24
CA PRO A 292 5.95 -18.98 11.17
C PRO A 292 5.07 -20.22 10.95
N THR A 293 3.76 -20.01 10.78
CA THR A 293 2.78 -21.08 10.49
C THR A 293 2.57 -21.31 8.99
N PHE A 294 2.95 -20.34 8.15
CA PHE A 294 2.98 -20.40 6.68
C PHE A 294 4.11 -19.51 6.15
N GLN A 295 4.33 -19.51 4.83
CA GLN A 295 5.39 -18.73 4.16
C GLN A 295 6.82 -19.10 4.63
N LYS A 296 7.79 -18.19 4.48
CA LYS A 296 9.22 -18.39 4.80
C LYS A 296 9.41 -19.00 6.18
N TYR A 297 10.27 -20.01 6.26
CA TYR A 297 10.58 -20.76 7.49
C TYR A 297 9.35 -21.33 8.21
N LYS A 298 8.29 -21.70 7.48
CA LYS A 298 7.14 -22.42 8.02
C LYS A 298 7.61 -23.59 8.91
N LYS A 299 7.18 -23.58 10.18
CA LYS A 299 7.51 -24.57 11.22
C LYS A 299 9.00 -24.64 11.60
N ILE A 300 9.79 -23.62 11.27
CA ILE A 300 11.18 -23.45 11.70
C ILE A 300 11.27 -22.21 12.60
N ASN A 301 11.93 -22.32 13.75
CA ASN A 301 12.12 -21.17 14.64
C ASN A 301 13.06 -20.15 14.00
N CYS A 302 12.66 -18.88 14.03
CA CYS A 302 13.46 -17.75 13.61
C CYS A 302 13.82 -16.88 14.82
N GLY A 303 15.09 -16.53 14.97
CA GLY A 303 15.47 -15.37 15.79
C GLY A 303 15.29 -14.08 14.99
N GLY A 304 15.03 -12.98 15.68
CA GLY A 304 14.83 -11.70 15.03
C GLY A 304 14.42 -10.60 15.99
N PHE A 305 13.73 -9.59 15.46
CA PHE A 305 13.26 -8.45 16.23
C PHE A 305 11.88 -8.01 15.77
N GLN A 306 11.09 -7.51 16.71
CA GLN A 306 9.90 -6.72 16.42
C GLN A 306 10.26 -5.24 16.42
N ILE A 307 9.81 -4.51 15.41
CA ILE A 307 9.90 -3.05 15.35
C ILE A 307 8.72 -2.47 16.13
N HIS A 308 8.99 -1.71 17.18
CA HIS A 308 7.99 -0.94 17.93
C HIS A 308 8.12 0.54 17.58
N VAL A 309 7.05 1.17 17.10
CA VAL A 309 7.07 2.62 16.82
C VAL A 309 6.89 3.37 18.13
N THR A 310 7.87 4.21 18.49
CA THR A 310 7.83 5.03 19.72
C THR A 310 7.49 6.49 19.43
N ASP A 311 7.71 6.96 18.20
CA ASP A 311 7.34 8.30 17.74
C ASP A 311 7.06 8.30 16.22
N PHE A 312 5.79 8.45 15.86
CA PHE A 312 5.32 8.45 14.46
C PHE A 312 5.79 9.65 13.63
N VAL A 313 6.29 10.72 14.26
CA VAL A 313 6.82 11.89 13.55
C VAL A 313 8.29 11.68 13.22
N GLN A 314 9.05 11.10 14.14
CA GLN A 314 10.49 10.86 13.95
C GLN A 314 10.80 9.58 13.19
N PHE A 315 9.92 8.58 13.24
CA PHE A 315 10.17 7.27 12.62
C PHE A 315 10.17 7.33 11.09
N LYS A 316 11.28 6.85 10.52
CA LYS A 316 11.57 6.79 9.08
C LYS A 316 11.60 5.31 8.63
N PRO A 317 10.42 4.70 8.35
CA PRO A 317 10.32 3.27 8.10
C PRO A 317 11.19 2.78 6.94
N TRP A 318 11.29 3.52 5.84
CA TRP A 318 12.10 3.08 4.70
C TRP A 318 13.60 3.08 5.05
N HIS A 319 14.13 4.18 5.61
CA HIS A 319 15.53 4.24 6.04
C HIS A 319 15.87 3.15 7.06
N THR A 320 14.99 2.92 8.04
CA THR A 320 15.17 1.84 9.02
C THR A 320 15.20 0.49 8.33
N GLY A 321 14.26 0.20 7.41
CA GLY A 321 14.25 -1.04 6.63
C GLY A 321 15.54 -1.25 5.84
N GLN A 322 16.04 -0.23 5.14
CA GLN A 322 17.29 -0.30 4.36
C GLN A 322 18.52 -0.54 5.24
N LEU A 323 18.62 0.18 6.36
CA LEU A 323 19.72 -0.02 7.31
C LEU A 323 19.70 -1.45 7.85
N LEU A 324 18.55 -1.92 8.33
CA LEU A 324 18.42 -3.27 8.88
C LEU A 324 18.75 -4.32 7.83
N MET A 325 18.30 -4.14 6.59
CA MET A 325 18.63 -5.06 5.50
C MET A 325 20.13 -5.09 5.20
N ARG A 326 20.81 -3.93 5.19
CA ARG A 326 22.27 -3.86 5.02
C ARG A 326 22.98 -4.61 6.14
N GLU A 327 22.65 -4.34 7.39
CA GLU A 327 23.32 -4.98 8.53
C GLU A 327 23.05 -6.48 8.56
N LEU A 328 21.81 -6.92 8.27
CA LEU A 328 21.46 -8.34 8.22
C LEU A 328 22.13 -9.08 7.06
N TYR A 329 22.30 -8.43 5.90
CA TYR A 329 23.06 -8.98 4.77
C TYR A 329 24.49 -9.33 5.21
N HIS A 330 25.19 -8.40 5.88
CA HIS A 330 26.57 -8.62 6.33
C HIS A 330 26.67 -9.55 7.54
N TYR A 331 25.67 -9.55 8.44
CA TYR A 331 25.63 -10.46 9.59
C TYR A 331 25.43 -11.92 9.17
N LEU A 332 24.48 -12.18 8.27
CA LEU A 332 24.17 -13.54 7.81
C LEU A 332 25.17 -14.08 6.80
N GLY A 333 25.86 -13.21 6.05
CA GLY A 333 26.89 -13.60 5.10
C GLY A 333 26.37 -14.62 4.08
N GLN A 334 26.91 -15.85 4.13
CA GLN A 334 26.52 -16.93 3.19
C GLN A 334 25.07 -17.41 3.36
N SER A 335 24.46 -17.17 4.51
CA SER A 335 23.08 -17.58 4.81
C SER A 335 22.05 -16.55 4.34
N PHE A 336 22.49 -15.39 3.85
CA PHE A 336 21.60 -14.41 3.23
C PHE A 336 21.42 -14.72 1.75
N GLU A 337 20.18 -14.67 1.27
CA GLU A 337 19.87 -14.79 -0.15
C GLU A 337 18.90 -13.70 -0.62
N TRP A 338 19.18 -13.11 -1.78
CA TRP A 338 18.18 -12.39 -2.55
C TRP A 338 17.25 -13.40 -3.20
N ASN A 339 15.93 -13.21 -3.10
CA ASN A 339 15.00 -14.10 -3.77
C ASN A 339 15.19 -13.97 -5.29
N PRO A 340 15.18 -15.08 -6.06
CA PRO A 340 15.18 -15.00 -7.51
C PRO A 340 13.81 -14.55 -8.03
N PRO A 341 13.70 -14.04 -9.27
CA PRO A 341 12.41 -13.91 -9.94
C PRO A 341 11.73 -15.28 -10.11
N PRO A 342 10.40 -15.32 -10.28
CA PRO A 342 9.50 -14.18 -10.47
C PRO A 342 8.98 -13.55 -9.17
N TYR A 343 8.47 -12.32 -9.27
CA TYR A 343 7.73 -11.64 -8.20
C TYR A 343 6.66 -10.71 -8.79
N GLU A 344 5.40 -10.89 -8.37
CA GLU A 344 4.26 -10.05 -8.80
C GLU A 344 4.20 -9.86 -10.33
N TYR A 345 4.28 -10.97 -11.08
CA TYR A 345 4.23 -11.05 -12.55
C TYR A 345 5.40 -10.39 -13.28
N GLU A 346 6.49 -10.08 -12.59
CA GLU A 346 7.78 -9.74 -13.20
C GLU A 346 8.70 -10.96 -13.13
N TYR A 347 9.23 -11.38 -14.27
CA TYR A 347 9.91 -12.67 -14.44
C TYR A 347 11.43 -12.55 -14.65
N ASP A 348 11.95 -11.34 -14.88
CA ASP A 348 13.36 -11.15 -15.24
C ASP A 348 14.17 -10.44 -14.15
N LYS A 349 13.56 -9.48 -13.46
CA LYS A 349 14.26 -8.61 -12.51
C LYS A 349 14.21 -9.18 -11.10
N LEU A 350 15.26 -8.91 -10.32
CA LEU A 350 15.28 -9.32 -8.92
C LEU A 350 14.14 -8.64 -8.14
N PRO A 351 13.36 -9.38 -7.33
CA PRO A 351 12.31 -8.85 -6.46
C PRO A 351 12.75 -7.63 -5.65
N ILE A 352 13.95 -7.67 -5.05
CA ILE A 352 14.47 -6.54 -4.26
C ILE A 352 14.70 -5.28 -5.09
N ASP A 353 15.12 -5.42 -6.35
CA ASP A 353 15.39 -4.29 -7.24
C ASP A 353 14.08 -3.66 -7.73
N ILE A 354 13.04 -4.48 -7.94
CA ILE A 354 11.68 -4.03 -8.28
C ILE A 354 11.02 -3.32 -7.09
N LEU A 355 11.08 -3.92 -5.89
CA LEU A 355 10.53 -3.34 -4.67
C LEU A 355 11.16 -1.97 -4.37
N ASN A 356 12.49 -1.87 -4.48
CA ASN A 356 13.19 -0.60 -4.34
C ASN A 356 13.01 0.32 -5.56
N GLY A 357 12.61 -0.21 -6.72
CA GLY A 357 12.49 0.55 -7.95
C GLY A 357 13.85 1.02 -8.50
N THR A 358 14.92 0.34 -8.11
CA THR A 358 16.31 0.56 -8.56
C THR A 358 17.22 -0.56 -8.04
N ASP A 359 18.27 -0.90 -8.79
CA ASP A 359 19.34 -1.79 -8.34
C ASP A 359 20.40 -1.09 -7.46
N LYS A 360 20.39 0.24 -7.41
CA LYS A 360 21.37 1.04 -6.67
C LYS A 360 21.35 0.73 -5.17
N ILE A 361 20.17 0.42 -4.62
CA ILE A 361 19.99 0.14 -3.19
C ILE A 361 20.58 -1.23 -2.83
N ARG A 362 20.30 -2.27 -3.62
CA ARG A 362 20.94 -3.58 -3.43
C ARG A 362 22.45 -3.48 -3.52
N LYS A 363 22.98 -2.78 -4.53
CA LYS A 363 24.43 -2.52 -4.67
C LYS A 363 25.01 -1.74 -3.49
N TRP A 364 24.24 -0.81 -2.92
CA TRP A 364 24.60 -0.08 -1.70
C TRP A 364 24.65 -1.01 -0.47
N ILE A 365 23.70 -1.94 -0.35
CA ILE A 365 23.70 -2.98 0.69
C ILE A 365 24.95 -3.87 0.57
N GLU A 366 25.17 -4.46 -0.61
CA GLU A 366 26.23 -5.44 -0.86
C GLU A 366 27.63 -4.88 -0.59
N LYS A 367 27.88 -3.59 -0.90
CA LYS A 367 29.19 -2.94 -0.68
C LYS A 367 29.36 -2.33 0.72
N ASN A 368 28.39 -2.52 1.61
CA ASN A 368 28.31 -1.86 2.92
C ASN A 368 28.40 -0.32 2.81
N GLY A 369 27.65 0.27 1.88
CA GLY A 369 27.71 1.70 1.58
C GLY A 369 27.27 2.59 2.75
N SER A 370 27.75 3.83 2.77
CA SER A 370 27.47 4.82 3.81
C SER A 370 26.02 5.35 3.77
N ILE A 371 25.52 5.90 4.88
CA ILE A 371 24.18 6.53 4.92
C ILE A 371 24.07 7.71 3.97
N ASN A 372 25.15 8.47 3.77
CA ASN A 372 25.16 9.58 2.81
C ASN A 372 24.93 9.10 1.36
N GLU A 373 25.44 7.92 0.99
CA GLU A 373 25.16 7.35 -0.31
C GLU A 373 23.68 6.96 -0.47
N LEU A 374 23.06 6.42 0.58
CA LEU A 374 21.62 6.12 0.58
C LEU A 374 20.79 7.40 0.39
N ILE A 375 21.11 8.47 1.12
CA ILE A 375 20.46 9.78 0.98
C ILE A 375 20.64 10.35 -0.43
N ASN A 376 21.84 10.19 -1.02
CA ASN A 376 22.09 10.62 -2.39
C ASN A 376 21.27 9.81 -3.42
N ILE A 377 20.95 8.55 -3.15
CA ILE A 377 20.04 7.75 -3.99
C ILE A 377 18.60 8.25 -3.80
N GLU A 378 18.17 8.50 -2.56
CA GLU A 378 16.82 9.01 -2.25
C GLU A 378 16.52 10.35 -2.93
N ASN A 379 17.47 11.29 -2.90
CA ASN A 379 17.28 12.63 -3.44
C ASN A 379 17.15 12.67 -4.98
N GLN A 380 17.54 11.61 -5.69
CA GLN A 380 17.48 11.57 -7.16
C GLN A 380 16.02 11.61 -7.64
N GLY A 381 15.66 12.71 -8.30
CA GLY A 381 14.30 12.93 -8.84
C GLY A 381 13.26 13.37 -7.81
N MET A 382 13.66 13.56 -6.54
CA MET A 382 12.74 13.94 -5.47
C MET A 382 12.14 15.34 -5.70
N ASP A 383 12.93 16.32 -6.17
CA ASP A 383 12.45 17.68 -6.42
C ASP A 383 11.33 17.72 -7.49
N ASP A 384 11.47 16.95 -8.56
CA ASP A 384 10.44 16.80 -9.60
C ASP A 384 9.17 16.14 -9.03
N TYR A 385 9.33 15.10 -8.20
CA TYR A 385 8.20 14.48 -7.51
C TYR A 385 7.48 15.47 -6.58
N MET A 386 8.23 16.22 -5.77
CA MET A 386 7.67 17.19 -4.83
C MET A 386 6.92 18.31 -5.53
N GLY A 387 7.47 18.83 -6.65
CA GLY A 387 6.78 19.81 -7.48
C GLY A 387 5.46 19.31 -8.07
N LYS A 388 5.43 18.06 -8.56
CA LYS A 388 4.19 17.42 -9.06
C LYS A 388 3.18 17.21 -7.93
N ARG A 389 3.64 16.70 -6.79
CA ARG A 389 2.85 16.45 -5.59
C ARG A 389 2.16 17.72 -5.11
N GLU A 390 2.88 18.83 -4.97
CA GLU A 390 2.30 20.09 -4.49
C GLU A 390 1.09 20.53 -5.34
N SER A 391 1.16 20.31 -6.65
CA SER A 391 0.11 20.73 -7.59
C SER A 391 -1.19 19.91 -7.55
N VAL A 392 -1.23 18.82 -6.78
CA VAL A 392 -2.38 17.91 -6.69
C VAL A 392 -2.90 17.74 -5.26
N LEU A 393 -2.32 18.44 -4.28
CA LEU A 393 -2.74 18.32 -2.89
C LEU A 393 -4.16 18.88 -2.70
N LEU A 394 -4.97 18.14 -1.94
CA LEU A 394 -6.32 18.54 -1.55
C LEU A 394 -6.37 19.02 -0.09
N TYR A 395 -5.33 18.72 0.70
CA TYR A 395 -5.32 18.91 2.14
C TYR A 395 -4.04 19.59 2.62
N THR A 396 -4.17 20.36 3.69
CA THR A 396 -3.08 21.11 4.37
C THR A 396 -2.45 20.34 5.52
#